data_AF-A0A453HGU8-F1
#
_entry.id   AF-A0A453HGU8-F1
#
_cell.length_a   1.000
_cell.length_b   1.000
_cell.length_c   1.000
_cell.angle_alpha   90.00
_cell.angle_beta   90.00
_cell.angle_gamma   90.00
#
_symmetry.space_group_name_H-M   'P 1'
#
loop_
_entity.id
_entity.type
_entity.pdbx_description
1 polymer ?
#
loop_
_entity_poly.entity_id
_entity_poly.type
_entity_poly.pdbx_seq_one_letter_code
_entity_poly.pdbx_strand_id
1 'polypeptide(L)'
;MDTRLAANFHAPPASLQAIPYIMLIVFVPAYEAVFVPAVRRLTGVGTGITPLQRIGVGLFAVTFSMVAAALVEARRRHSSVSGDGRTLSIFWIAPQFLVFGLSEMFTAVGLIEFFYKQSLSGMQAFLTSMTYCSYSFGFYLSSVLVSLVNRVTSRNGGNGWLSNNDLDKDRLDLFYWLLAALSILNFFNFLFWSRWYSNSVETVQVAGVGGDGGSEQEDEKGSA
;
A
#
# COMPACT_ATOMS: atom_id res chain seq x y z
N MET A 1 -0.78 10.88 23.81
CA MET A 1 -0.45 9.45 24.03
C MET A 1 0.67 9.38 25.05
N ASP A 2 0.68 8.40 25.96
CA ASP A 2 1.82 8.24 26.85
C ASP A 2 3.00 7.65 26.07
N THR A 3 4.10 8.39 26.03
CA THR A 3 5.36 8.02 25.34
C THR A 3 6.31 7.22 26.25
N ARG A 4 5.82 6.75 27.40
CA ARG A 4 6.58 5.98 28.38
C ARG A 4 6.56 4.50 28.02
N LEU A 5 7.62 4.02 27.37
CA LEU A 5 7.82 2.58 27.08
C LEU A 5 8.38 1.81 28.29
N ALA A 6 9.00 2.51 29.25
CA ALA A 6 9.48 2.00 30.53
C ALA A 6 9.54 3.15 31.55
N ALA A 7 9.69 2.85 32.85
CA ALA A 7 9.66 3.83 33.95
C ALA A 7 10.58 5.06 33.75
N ASN A 8 11.63 4.95 32.92
CA ASN A 8 12.59 6.03 32.61
C ASN A 8 12.80 6.34 31.10
N PHE A 9 12.03 5.77 30.17
CA PHE A 9 12.28 5.96 28.72
C PHE A 9 11.11 6.65 28.02
N HIS A 10 11.29 7.94 27.69
CA HIS A 10 10.41 8.71 26.80
C HIS A 10 10.83 8.46 25.35
N ALA A 11 10.04 7.69 24.61
CA ALA A 11 10.24 7.54 23.18
C ALA A 11 9.62 8.73 22.44
N PRO A 12 10.39 9.51 21.67
CA PRO A 12 9.83 10.59 20.85
C PRO A 12 8.77 10.02 19.91
N PRO A 13 7.65 10.71 19.65
CA PRO A 13 6.64 10.26 18.68
C PRO A 13 7.23 9.94 17.30
N ALA A 14 8.28 10.66 16.90
CA ALA A 14 9.01 10.42 15.66
C ALA A 14 9.71 9.05 15.59
N SER A 15 10.09 8.47 16.74
CA SER A 15 10.70 7.13 16.79
C SER A 15 9.72 6.00 16.46
N LEU A 16 8.41 6.27 16.50
CA LEU A 16 7.38 5.31 16.12
C LEU A 16 7.45 4.94 14.63
N GLN A 17 7.99 5.83 13.79
CA GLN A 17 8.21 5.55 12.37
C GLN A 17 9.28 4.47 12.15
N ALA A 18 10.16 4.20 13.12
CA ALA A 18 11.13 3.12 13.04
C ALA A 18 10.48 1.73 13.19
N ILE A 19 9.32 1.64 13.85
CA ILE A 19 8.65 0.37 14.15
C ILE A 19 8.25 -0.39 12.87
N PRO A 20 7.59 0.23 11.87
CA PRO A 20 7.33 -0.40 10.58
C PRO A 20 8.58 -0.96 9.90
N TYR A 21 9.69 -0.22 9.91
CA TYR A 21 10.93 -0.65 9.26
C TYR A 21 11.59 -1.82 9.99
N ILE A 22 11.60 -1.82 11.33
CA ILE A 22 12.09 -2.96 12.12
C ILE A 22 11.22 -4.19 11.87
N MET A 23 9.89 -4.00 11.79
CA MET A 23 8.97 -5.08 11.45
C MET A 23 9.24 -5.62 10.04
N LEU A 24 9.46 -4.76 9.04
CA LEU A 24 9.84 -5.17 7.70
C LEU A 24 11.13 -6.00 7.69
N ILE A 25 12.15 -5.60 8.45
CA ILE A 25 13.41 -6.35 8.58
C ILE A 25 13.18 -7.76 9.13
N VAL A 26 12.18 -7.96 9.99
CA VAL A 26 11.83 -9.29 10.54
C VAL A 26 10.90 -10.07 9.61
N PHE A 27 9.90 -9.40 9.02
CA PHE A 27 8.88 -10.03 8.19
C PHE A 27 9.40 -10.43 6.81
N VAL A 28 10.33 -9.67 6.22
CA VAL A 28 10.89 -10.01 4.90
C VAL A 28 11.63 -11.37 4.94
N PRO A 29 12.56 -11.63 5.88
CA PRO A 29 13.16 -12.96 6.03
C PRO A 29 12.13 -14.05 6.36
N ALA A 30 11.14 -13.75 7.22
CA ALA A 30 10.09 -14.70 7.55
C ALA A 30 9.22 -15.07 6.33
N TYR A 31 8.95 -14.10 5.44
CA TYR A 31 8.24 -14.30 4.19
C TYR A 31 9.04 -15.16 3.22
N GLU A 32 10.32 -14.85 3.02
CA GLU A 32 11.23 -15.64 2.18
C GLU A 32 11.43 -17.07 2.73
N ALA A 33 11.47 -17.23 4.07
CA ALA A 33 11.70 -18.52 4.72
C ALA A 33 10.45 -19.40 4.85
N VAL A 34 9.26 -18.80 5.00
CA VAL A 34 8.00 -19.55 5.27
C VAL A 34 7.03 -19.46 4.10
N PHE A 35 6.79 -18.26 3.60
CA PHE A 35 5.75 -18.03 2.58
C PHE A 35 6.19 -18.49 1.20
N VAL A 36 7.43 -18.19 0.78
CA VAL A 36 7.97 -18.64 -0.52
C VAL A 36 7.96 -20.17 -0.66
N PRO A 37 8.44 -20.97 0.32
CA PRO A 37 8.36 -22.42 0.22
C PRO A 37 6.93 -22.96 0.37
N ALA A 38 6.07 -22.31 1.17
CA ALA A 38 4.65 -22.70 1.28
C ALA A 38 3.89 -22.48 -0.04
N VAL A 39 4.09 -21.34 -0.70
CA VAL A 39 3.50 -21.05 -2.01
C VAL A 39 4.01 -22.02 -3.06
N ARG A 40 5.32 -22.30 -3.09
CA ARG A 40 5.90 -23.32 -3.99
C ARG A 40 5.28 -24.70 -3.79
N ARG A 41 5.03 -25.11 -2.54
CA ARG A 41 4.39 -26.40 -2.21
C ARG A 41 2.91 -26.47 -2.57
N LEU A 42 2.16 -25.37 -2.39
CA LEU A 42 0.71 -25.35 -2.62
C LEU A 42 0.33 -25.19 -4.10
N THR A 43 1.11 -24.43 -4.87
CA THR A 43 0.73 -24.09 -6.26
C THR A 43 1.48 -24.86 -7.33
N GLY A 44 2.60 -25.53 -7.01
CA GLY A 44 3.38 -26.32 -7.99
C GLY A 44 4.01 -25.51 -9.14
N VAL A 45 3.74 -24.20 -9.22
CA VAL A 45 4.27 -23.26 -10.23
C VAL A 45 5.20 -22.28 -9.53
N GLY A 46 6.38 -22.01 -10.10
CA GLY A 46 7.47 -21.25 -9.46
C GLY A 46 7.13 -19.86 -8.90
N THR A 47 6.02 -19.24 -9.31
CA THR A 47 5.56 -17.92 -8.83
C THR A 47 4.19 -17.89 -8.13
N GLY A 48 3.37 -18.96 -8.22
CA GLY A 48 2.13 -19.21 -7.47
C GLY A 48 0.95 -18.20 -7.59
N ILE A 49 1.17 -16.91 -7.31
CA ILE A 49 0.16 -15.82 -7.27
C ILE A 49 0.58 -14.76 -8.28
N THR A 50 -0.35 -14.16 -9.02
CA THR A 50 0.01 -13.11 -9.99
C THR A 50 0.55 -11.87 -9.27
N PRO A 51 1.56 -11.16 -9.82
CA PRO A 51 2.09 -9.95 -9.19
C PRO A 51 1.01 -8.90 -8.90
N LEU A 52 0.03 -8.76 -9.80
CA LEU A 52 -1.12 -7.85 -9.63
C LEU A 52 -1.99 -8.25 -8.42
N GLN A 53 -2.21 -9.54 -8.18
CA GLN A 53 -2.93 -10.01 -7.00
C GLN A 53 -2.17 -9.71 -5.70
N ARG A 54 -0.84 -9.87 -5.70
CA ARG A 54 0.00 -9.55 -4.53
C ARG A 54 -0.07 -8.06 -4.18
N ILE A 55 0.00 -7.19 -5.20
CA ILE A 55 -0.18 -5.73 -5.04
C ILE A 55 -1.59 -5.43 -4.51
N GLY A 56 -2.62 -6.08 -5.06
CA GLY A 56 -4.01 -5.90 -4.61
C GLY A 56 -4.22 -6.29 -3.13
N VAL A 57 -3.67 -7.43 -2.69
CA VAL A 57 -3.71 -7.84 -1.28
C VAL A 57 -2.99 -6.84 -0.39
N GLY A 58 -1.85 -6.32 -0.84
CA GLY A 58 -1.14 -5.23 -0.18
C GLY A 58 -2.01 -3.98 0.00
N LEU A 59 -2.60 -3.46 -1.09
CA LEU A 59 -3.48 -2.28 -1.04
C LEU A 59 -4.76 -2.50 -0.22
N PHE A 60 -5.30 -3.72 -0.20
CA PHE A 60 -6.42 -4.04 0.68
C PHE A 60 -6.00 -4.01 2.15
N ALA A 61 -4.85 -4.62 2.48
CA ALA A 61 -4.32 -4.63 3.84
C ALA A 61 -3.94 -3.23 4.35
N VAL A 62 -3.39 -2.35 3.49
CA VAL A 62 -3.08 -0.95 3.90
C VAL A 62 -4.36 -0.21 4.24
N THR A 63 -5.42 -0.44 3.47
CA THR A 63 -6.72 0.19 3.68
C THR A 63 -7.30 -0.23 5.03
N PHE A 64 -7.24 -1.52 5.36
CA PHE A 64 -7.67 -2.03 6.66
C PHE A 64 -6.84 -1.45 7.81
N SER A 65 -5.53 -1.31 7.63
CA SER A 65 -4.65 -0.65 8.59
C SER A 65 -5.05 0.81 8.83
N MET A 66 -5.38 1.56 7.78
CA MET A 66 -5.79 2.96 7.89
C MET A 66 -7.15 3.11 8.59
N VAL A 67 -8.09 2.20 8.35
CA VAL A 67 -9.36 2.16 9.08
C VAL A 67 -9.15 1.83 10.56
N ALA A 68 -8.29 0.86 10.87
CA ALA A 68 -7.92 0.55 12.25
C ALA A 68 -7.28 1.76 12.95
N ALA A 69 -6.42 2.51 12.25
CA ALA A 69 -5.82 3.73 12.76
C ALA A 69 -6.84 4.82 13.08
N ALA A 70 -7.79 5.06 12.17
CA ALA A 70 -8.89 5.99 12.40
C ALA A 70 -9.73 5.58 13.63
N LEU A 71 -10.04 4.29 13.79
CA LEU A 71 -10.80 3.78 14.94
C LEU A 71 -10.03 3.93 16.27
N VAL A 72 -8.72 3.66 16.27
CA VAL A 72 -7.87 3.82 17.46
C VAL A 72 -7.81 5.29 17.86
N GLU A 73 -7.68 6.20 16.90
CA GLU A 73 -7.66 7.65 17.17
C GLU A 73 -9.02 8.16 17.65
N ALA A 74 -10.13 7.71 17.05
CA ALA A 74 -11.48 8.01 17.51
C ALA A 74 -11.69 7.56 18.98
N ARG A 75 -11.21 6.36 19.33
CA ARG A 75 -11.28 5.83 20.70
C ARG A 75 -10.37 6.61 21.66
N ARG A 76 -9.18 7.05 21.21
CA ARG A 76 -8.29 7.92 21.99
C ARG A 76 -8.98 9.23 22.34
N ARG A 77 -9.61 9.86 21.34
CA ARG A 77 -10.29 11.14 21.47
C ARG A 77 -11.54 11.06 22.36
N HIS A 78 -12.33 9.99 22.25
CA HIS A 78 -13.47 9.79 23.14
C HIS A 78 -13.05 9.67 24.61
N SER A 79 -11.90 9.03 24.86
CA SER A 79 -11.32 8.86 26.20
C SER A 79 -10.75 10.17 26.76
N SER A 80 -10.20 11.06 25.92
CA SER A 80 -9.69 12.37 26.35
C SER A 80 -10.81 13.38 26.63
N VAL A 81 -11.91 13.35 25.86
CA VAL A 81 -13.06 14.26 26.03
C VAL A 81 -13.93 13.88 27.24
N SER A 82 -13.99 12.60 27.60
CA SER A 82 -14.80 12.11 28.74
C SER A 82 -14.17 12.36 30.12
N GLY A 83 -12.98 13.00 30.19
CA GLY A 83 -12.34 13.39 31.45
C GLY A 83 -11.68 12.26 32.24
N ASP A 84 -11.63 11.04 31.68
CA ASP A 84 -11.21 9.83 32.42
C ASP A 84 -9.67 9.69 32.55
N GLY A 85 -8.88 10.62 32.00
CA GLY A 85 -7.43 10.72 32.23
C GLY A 85 -6.58 9.51 31.79
N ARG A 86 -7.18 8.48 31.18
CA ARG A 86 -6.47 7.27 30.76
C ARG A 86 -5.69 7.56 29.48
N THR A 87 -4.39 7.77 29.63
CA THR A 87 -3.45 7.81 28.52
C THR A 87 -3.49 6.46 27.79
N LEU A 88 -3.92 6.44 26.52
CA LEU A 88 -3.86 5.21 25.74
C LEU A 88 -2.40 4.77 25.60
N SER A 89 -2.15 3.51 25.98
CA SER A 89 -0.87 2.86 25.79
C SER A 89 -0.54 2.76 24.31
N ILE A 90 0.74 2.99 23.98
CA ILE A 90 1.32 2.86 22.64
C ILE A 90 1.11 1.47 22.03
N PHE A 91 0.76 0.48 22.86
CA PHE A 91 0.45 -0.88 22.44
C PHE A 91 -0.77 -0.96 21.50
N TRP A 92 -1.70 0.00 21.57
CA TRP A 92 -2.86 0.06 20.66
C TRP A 92 -2.50 0.43 19.22
N ILE A 93 -1.32 1.00 19.00
CA ILE A 93 -0.76 1.32 17.69
C ILE A 93 0.02 0.12 17.10
N ALA A 94 0.37 -0.88 17.90
CA ALA A 94 1.12 -2.03 17.40
C ALA A 94 0.36 -2.84 16.31
N PRO A 95 -0.96 -3.11 16.44
CA PRO A 95 -1.70 -3.87 15.43
C PRO A 95 -1.76 -3.17 14.06
N GLN A 96 -1.97 -1.86 14.03
CA GLN A 96 -1.98 -1.11 12.77
C GLN A 96 -0.60 -1.14 12.10
N PHE A 97 0.49 -0.97 12.84
CA PHE A 97 1.82 -1.00 12.24
C PHE A 97 2.23 -2.38 11.74
N LEU A 98 1.76 -3.45 12.39
CA LEU A 98 1.97 -4.81 11.92
C LEU A 98 1.28 -5.04 10.58
N VAL A 99 0.00 -4.66 10.48
CA VAL A 99 -0.78 -4.81 9.23
C VAL A 99 -0.20 -3.92 8.12
N PHE A 100 0.20 -2.70 8.46
CA PHE A 100 0.87 -1.78 7.54
C PHE A 100 2.19 -2.37 7.00
N GLY A 101 3.08 -2.87 7.86
CA GLY A 101 4.34 -3.46 7.43
C GLY A 101 4.14 -4.70 6.55
N LEU A 102 3.16 -5.55 6.87
CA LEU A 102 2.81 -6.71 6.05
C LEU A 102 2.27 -6.29 4.68
N SER A 103 1.41 -5.28 4.65
CA SER A 103 0.87 -4.69 3.42
C SER A 103 1.97 -4.12 2.52
N GLU A 104 2.90 -3.36 3.10
CA GLU A 104 4.02 -2.75 2.39
C GLU A 104 4.92 -3.83 1.78
N MET A 105 5.21 -4.90 2.52
CA MET A 105 5.96 -6.05 2.02
C MET A 105 5.28 -6.69 0.81
N PHE A 106 3.97 -7.00 0.89
CA PHE A 106 3.25 -7.61 -0.24
C PHE A 106 3.21 -6.70 -1.47
N THR A 107 3.03 -5.39 -1.25
CA THR A 107 3.00 -4.39 -2.33
C THR A 107 4.37 -4.25 -2.98
N ALA A 108 5.44 -4.15 -2.19
CA ALA A 108 6.81 -4.01 -2.67
C ALA A 108 7.27 -5.24 -3.46
N VAL A 109 7.06 -6.45 -2.90
CA VAL A 109 7.39 -7.71 -3.59
C VAL A 109 6.58 -7.85 -4.88
N GLY A 110 5.29 -7.53 -4.85
CA GLY A 110 4.43 -7.56 -6.03
C GLY A 110 4.87 -6.59 -7.13
N LEU A 111 5.24 -5.35 -6.77
CA LEU A 111 5.78 -4.35 -7.71
C LEU A 111 7.09 -4.80 -8.35
N ILE A 112 8.02 -5.27 -7.54
CA ILE A 112 9.32 -5.75 -8.01
C ILE A 112 9.12 -6.92 -8.99
N GLU A 113 8.33 -7.93 -8.62
CA GLU A 113 8.08 -9.09 -9.49
C GLU A 113 7.34 -8.70 -10.78
N PHE A 114 6.40 -7.76 -10.71
CA PHE A 114 5.71 -7.22 -11.89
C PHE A 114 6.69 -6.54 -12.85
N PHE A 115 7.56 -5.66 -12.35
CA PHE A 115 8.54 -4.96 -13.20
C PHE A 115 9.59 -5.90 -13.76
N TYR A 116 10.04 -6.90 -13.00
CA TYR A 116 10.96 -7.92 -13.51
C TYR A 116 10.35 -8.74 -14.65
N LYS A 117 9.06 -9.08 -14.57
CA LYS A 117 8.34 -9.80 -15.64
C LYS A 117 8.08 -8.94 -16.88
N GLN A 118 7.90 -7.63 -16.70
CA GLN A 118 7.56 -6.71 -17.78
C GLN A 118 8.78 -6.07 -18.46
N SER A 119 9.97 -6.05 -17.81
CA SER A 119 11.14 -5.37 -18.36
C SER A 119 11.76 -6.16 -19.52
N LEU A 120 11.84 -5.56 -20.71
CA LEU A 120 12.83 -5.98 -21.71
C LEU A 120 14.24 -5.86 -21.11
N SER A 121 15.17 -6.72 -21.52
CA SER A 121 16.53 -6.76 -20.97
C SER A 121 17.16 -5.36 -20.97
N GLY A 122 17.52 -4.84 -19.79
CA GLY A 122 18.19 -3.55 -19.62
C GLY A 122 17.32 -2.38 -19.12
N MET A 123 15.99 -2.49 -19.07
CA MET A 123 15.11 -1.39 -18.60
C MET A 123 14.81 -1.39 -17.09
N GLN A 124 15.41 -2.29 -16.31
CA GLN A 124 15.12 -2.45 -14.88
C GLN A 124 15.43 -1.20 -14.06
N ALA A 125 16.54 -0.51 -14.38
CA ALA A 125 16.92 0.73 -13.71
C ALA A 125 15.87 1.84 -13.93
N PHE A 126 15.32 1.92 -15.13
CA PHE A 126 14.26 2.87 -15.46
C PHE A 126 12.99 2.59 -14.65
N LEU A 127 12.50 1.35 -14.63
CA LEU A 127 11.30 0.98 -13.86
C LEU A 127 11.48 1.20 -12.35
N THR A 128 12.68 0.92 -11.84
CA THR A 128 13.02 1.18 -10.43
C THR A 128 12.99 2.68 -10.13
N SER A 129 13.60 3.52 -10.99
CA SER A 129 13.55 4.98 -10.82
C SER A 129 12.12 5.54 -10.88
N MET A 130 11.28 5.00 -11.77
CA MET A 130 9.88 5.38 -11.89
C MET A 130 9.09 5.06 -10.62
N THR A 131 9.40 3.94 -9.97
CA THR A 131 8.81 3.55 -8.67
C THR A 131 9.16 4.55 -7.58
N TYR A 132 10.44 4.93 -7.43
CA TYR A 132 10.86 5.94 -6.45
C TYR A 132 10.32 7.34 -6.75
N CYS A 133 10.16 7.68 -8.02
CA CYS A 133 9.49 8.91 -8.43
C CYS A 133 8.02 8.92 -7.98
N SER A 134 7.32 7.78 -8.14
CA SER A 134 5.95 7.61 -7.64
C SER A 134 5.85 7.77 -6.13
N TYR A 135 6.79 7.20 -5.35
CA TYR A 135 6.89 7.45 -3.91
C TYR A 135 7.05 8.94 -3.58
N SER A 136 7.92 9.63 -4.31
CA SER A 136 8.16 11.06 -4.13
C SER A 136 6.89 11.88 -4.37
N PHE A 137 6.14 11.57 -5.43
CA PHE A 137 4.83 12.17 -5.68
C PHE A 137 3.84 11.89 -4.54
N GLY A 138 3.86 10.69 -3.96
CA GLY A 138 3.06 10.36 -2.78
C GLY A 138 3.37 11.26 -1.57
N PHE A 139 4.65 11.49 -1.28
CA PHE A 139 5.05 12.39 -0.19
C PHE A 139 4.68 13.85 -0.44
N TYR A 140 4.82 14.33 -1.68
CA TYR A 140 4.37 15.67 -2.06
C TYR A 140 2.86 15.81 -1.97
N LEU A 141 2.11 14.81 -2.46
CA LEU A 141 0.66 14.78 -2.37
C LEU A 141 0.18 14.81 -0.90
N SER A 142 0.87 14.09 -0.01
CA SER A 142 0.61 14.14 1.43
C SER A 142 0.76 15.56 1.98
N SER A 143 1.85 16.26 1.63
CA SER A 143 2.08 17.65 2.05
C SER A 143 1.02 18.62 1.51
N VAL A 144 0.63 18.46 0.25
CA VAL A 144 -0.44 19.24 -0.38
C VAL A 144 -1.78 18.98 0.29
N LEU A 145 -2.10 17.72 0.58
CA LEU A 145 -3.34 17.31 1.22
C LEU A 145 -3.46 17.91 2.63
N VAL A 146 -2.40 17.88 3.43
CA VAL A 146 -2.34 18.56 4.74
C VAL A 146 -2.60 20.06 4.58
N SER A 147 -1.92 20.70 3.62
CA SER A 147 -2.07 22.14 3.36
C SER A 147 -3.49 22.50 2.90
N LEU A 148 -4.10 21.66 2.07
CA LEU A 148 -5.47 21.83 1.56
C LEU A 148 -6.49 21.68 2.68
N VAL A 149 -6.37 20.64 3.51
CA VAL A 149 -7.24 20.40 4.66
C VAL A 149 -7.17 21.57 5.63
N ASN A 150 -5.96 22.08 5.90
CA ASN A 150 -5.78 23.28 6.72
C ASN A 150 -6.46 24.50 6.11
N ARG A 151 -6.27 24.75 4.81
CA ARG A 151 -6.87 25.89 4.12
C ARG A 151 -8.39 25.83 4.07
N VAL A 152 -8.97 24.65 3.82
CA VAL A 152 -10.42 24.45 3.74
C VAL A 152 -11.05 24.62 5.13
N THR A 153 -10.41 24.09 6.16
CA THR A 153 -10.94 24.14 7.53
C THR A 153 -10.84 25.55 8.13
N SER A 154 -9.74 26.27 7.91
CA SER A 154 -9.55 27.62 8.45
C SER A 154 -10.49 28.67 7.83
N ARG A 155 -11.17 28.34 6.72
CA ARG A 155 -12.01 29.26 5.96
C ARG A 155 -13.33 29.63 6.66
N ASN A 156 -13.77 28.85 7.65
CA ASN A 156 -15.00 29.10 8.43
C ASN A 156 -14.75 29.79 9.79
N GLY A 157 -13.60 30.46 9.97
CA GLY A 157 -13.32 31.27 11.17
C GLY A 157 -12.91 30.48 12.42
N GLY A 158 -12.70 29.16 12.30
CA GLY A 158 -12.08 28.32 13.33
C GLY A 158 -10.62 27.98 13.01
N ASN A 159 -9.84 27.58 14.03
CA ASN A 159 -8.49 27.05 13.82
C ASN A 159 -8.53 25.82 12.88
N GLY A 160 -7.67 25.79 11.85
CA GLY A 160 -7.59 24.66 10.91
C GLY A 160 -7.28 23.33 11.60
N TRP A 161 -7.69 22.20 11.00
CA TRP A 161 -7.61 20.87 11.63
C TRP A 161 -6.21 20.41 12.02
N LEU A 162 -5.16 20.97 11.39
CA LEU A 162 -3.74 20.69 11.62
C LEU A 162 -2.93 21.99 11.77
N SER A 163 -3.55 23.08 12.24
CA SER A 163 -2.96 24.43 12.23
C SER A 163 -2.24 24.81 13.52
N ASN A 164 -2.54 24.15 14.64
CA ASN A 164 -1.83 24.37 15.90
C ASN A 164 -0.90 23.19 16.14
N ASN A 165 0.31 23.45 16.62
CA ASN A 165 1.26 22.40 17.02
C ASN A 165 0.80 21.60 18.27
N ASP A 166 -0.52 21.55 18.53
CA ASP A 166 -1.22 20.93 19.67
C ASP A 166 -2.08 19.75 19.16
N LEU A 167 -1.51 18.54 19.21
CA LEU A 167 -2.13 17.26 18.81
C LEU A 167 -3.46 16.92 19.53
N ASP A 168 -3.78 17.60 20.64
CA ASP A 168 -5.00 17.37 21.42
C ASP A 168 -6.18 18.29 21.02
N LYS A 169 -5.93 19.37 20.29
CA LYS A 169 -6.99 20.27 19.76
C LYS A 169 -7.30 20.01 18.28
N ASP A 170 -6.35 19.40 17.58
CA ASP A 170 -6.46 19.07 16.16
C ASP A 170 -7.39 17.88 15.91
N ARG A 171 -8.20 17.96 14.86
CA ARG A 171 -9.19 16.93 14.49
C ARG A 171 -8.51 15.82 13.68
N LEU A 172 -7.44 15.23 14.22
CA LEU A 172 -6.62 14.18 13.58
C LEU A 172 -7.45 12.96 13.14
N ASP A 173 -8.48 12.62 13.90
CA ASP A 173 -9.44 11.56 13.57
C ASP A 173 -10.08 11.75 12.17
N LEU A 174 -10.48 12.98 11.82
CA LEU A 174 -11.07 13.27 10.51
C LEU A 174 -10.03 13.22 9.38
N PHE A 175 -8.78 13.56 9.68
CA PHE A 175 -7.69 13.43 8.72
C PHE A 175 -7.39 11.95 8.44
N TYR A 176 -7.39 11.09 9.47
CA TYR A 176 -7.26 9.64 9.27
C TYR A 176 -8.44 9.04 8.53
N TRP A 177 -9.67 9.50 8.78
CA TRP A 177 -10.85 9.11 7.99
C TRP A 177 -10.75 9.53 6.52
N LEU A 178 -10.25 10.74 6.25
CA LEU A 178 -9.99 11.21 4.89
C LEU A 178 -8.95 10.32 4.20
N LEU A 179 -7.85 9.98 4.89
CA LEU A 179 -6.83 9.09 4.37
C LEU A 179 -7.38 7.68 4.14
N ALA A 180 -8.19 7.15 5.05
CA ALA A 180 -8.85 5.85 4.88
C ALA A 180 -9.77 5.84 3.64
N ALA A 181 -10.58 6.88 3.45
CA ALA A 181 -11.40 7.02 2.25
C ALA A 181 -10.56 7.10 0.96
N LEU A 182 -9.44 7.84 1.01
CA LEU A 182 -8.51 7.92 -0.12
C LEU A 182 -7.85 6.57 -0.43
N SER A 183 -7.48 5.79 0.59
CA SER A 183 -6.95 4.42 0.43
C SER A 183 -7.98 3.47 -0.17
N ILE A 184 -9.24 3.54 0.28
CA ILE A 184 -10.35 2.76 -0.30
C ILE A 184 -10.51 3.11 -1.79
N LEU A 185 -10.54 4.40 -2.13
CA LEU A 185 -10.67 4.86 -3.51
C LEU A 185 -9.48 4.40 -4.36
N ASN A 186 -8.26 4.47 -3.82
CA ASN A 186 -7.06 3.98 -4.47
C ASN A 186 -7.13 2.47 -4.76
N PHE A 187 -7.60 1.67 -3.80
CA PHE A 187 -7.79 0.22 -3.98
C PHE A 187 -8.78 -0.09 -5.11
N PHE A 188 -9.93 0.59 -5.15
CA PHE A 188 -10.89 0.38 -6.24
C PHE A 188 -10.37 0.85 -7.60
N ASN A 189 -9.64 1.97 -7.64
CA ASN A 189 -8.98 2.44 -8.84
C ASN A 189 -7.97 1.42 -9.36
N PHE A 190 -7.13 0.88 -8.47
CA PHE A 190 -6.20 -0.19 -8.81
C PHE A 190 -6.91 -1.43 -9.36
N LEU A 191 -8.02 -1.86 -8.73
CA LEU A 191 -8.78 -3.02 -9.19
C LEU A 191 -9.34 -2.81 -10.60
N PHE A 192 -9.83 -1.61 -10.89
CA PHE A 192 -10.31 -1.24 -12.22
C PHE A 192 -9.20 -1.34 -13.28
N TRP A 193 -8.04 -0.72 -13.04
CA TRP A 193 -6.90 -0.77 -13.95
C TRP A 193 -6.30 -2.17 -14.09
N SER A 194 -6.20 -2.91 -12.98
CA SER A 194 -5.73 -4.29 -12.97
C SER A 194 -6.61 -5.19 -13.83
N ARG A 195 -7.93 -5.00 -13.76
CA ARG A 195 -8.88 -5.78 -14.57
C ARG A 195 -8.81 -5.40 -16.05
N TRP A 196 -8.72 -4.10 -16.34
CA TRP A 196 -8.55 -3.61 -17.70
C TRP A 196 -7.26 -4.15 -18.34
N TYR A 197 -6.14 -4.07 -17.63
CA TYR A 197 -4.85 -4.61 -18.08
C TYR A 197 -4.91 -6.11 -18.35
N SER A 198 -5.51 -6.89 -17.44
CA SER A 198 -5.67 -8.34 -17.63
C SER A 198 -6.48 -8.67 -18.89
N ASN A 199 -7.59 -7.95 -19.12
CA ASN A 199 -8.42 -8.13 -20.31
C ASN A 199 -7.66 -7.75 -21.59
N SER A 200 -6.86 -6.67 -21.57
CA SER A 200 -6.05 -6.26 -22.71
C SER A 200 -4.97 -7.29 -23.06
N VAL A 201 -4.31 -7.86 -22.04
CA VAL A 201 -3.31 -8.92 -22.25
C VAL A 201 -3.95 -10.18 -22.84
N GLU A 202 -5.11 -10.59 -22.33
CA GLU A 202 -5.87 -11.73 -22.85
C GLU A 202 -6.30 -11.50 -24.31
N THR A 203 -6.75 -10.29 -24.64
CA THR A 203 -7.15 -9.91 -26.01
C THR A 203 -5.97 -9.99 -26.99
N VAL A 204 -4.78 -9.53 -26.58
CA VAL A 204 -3.57 -9.59 -27.43
C VAL A 204 -3.10 -11.02 -27.65
N GLN A 205 -3.21 -11.90 -26.65
CA GLN A 205 -2.87 -13.32 -26.82
C GLN A 205 -3.85 -14.05 -27.74
N VAL A 206 -5.16 -13.79 -27.62
CA VAL A 206 -6.17 -14.39 -28.51
C VAL A 206 -5.99 -13.88 -29.95
N ALA A 207 -5.68 -12.59 -30.14
CA ALA A 207 -5.40 -12.03 -31.46
C ALA A 207 -4.11 -12.59 -32.08
N GLY A 208 -3.07 -12.85 -31.28
CA GLY A 208 -1.82 -13.47 -31.74
C GLY A 208 -1.97 -14.94 -32.13
N VAL A 209 -2.85 -15.69 -31.47
CA VAL A 209 -3.13 -17.11 -31.81
C VAL A 209 -4.07 -17.25 -33.02
N GLY A 210 -4.92 -16.25 -33.29
CA GLY A 210 -5.80 -16.23 -34.47
C GLY A 210 -5.15 -15.74 -35.77
N GLY A 211 -3.89 -15.28 -35.73
CA GLY A 211 -3.20 -14.66 -36.87
C GLY A 211 -2.19 -15.54 -37.61
N ASP A 212 -1.90 -16.75 -37.12
CA ASP A 212 -0.80 -17.60 -37.62
C ASP A 212 -1.31 -18.98 -38.10
N GLY A 213 -2.38 -18.98 -38.90
CA GLY A 213 -3.04 -20.21 -39.34
C GLY A 213 -3.54 -20.20 -40.80
N GLY A 214 -2.98 -19.36 -41.67
CA GLY A 214 -3.54 -19.21 -43.03
C GLY A 214 -2.62 -18.60 -44.06
N SER A 215 -1.45 -19.18 -44.31
CA SER A 215 -0.74 -19.00 -45.59
C SER A 215 0.44 -19.98 -45.69
N GLU A 216 0.19 -21.21 -46.17
CA GLU A 216 1.18 -22.03 -46.90
C GLU A 216 0.56 -23.41 -47.22
N GLN A 217 -0.30 -23.47 -48.23
CA GLN A 217 -0.54 -24.69 -49.00
C GLN A 217 -1.24 -24.36 -50.31
N GLU A 218 -0.49 -23.81 -51.26
CA GLU A 218 -0.84 -23.83 -52.69
C GLU A 218 0.44 -23.57 -53.50
N ASP A 219 1.26 -24.61 -53.67
CA ASP A 219 2.15 -24.77 -54.82
C ASP A 219 2.85 -26.14 -54.71
N GLU A 220 2.19 -27.17 -55.25
CA GLU A 220 2.80 -28.30 -55.98
C GLU A 220 1.76 -29.40 -56.16
N LYS A 221 1.13 -29.42 -57.34
CA LYS A 221 0.71 -30.64 -58.05
C LYS A 221 0.17 -30.26 -59.43
N GLY A 222 0.93 -30.59 -60.48
CA GLY A 222 0.39 -30.58 -61.83
C GLY A 222 1.36 -30.34 -62.99
N SER A 223 2.61 -30.82 -62.94
CA SER A 223 3.38 -31.04 -64.17
C SER A 223 4.16 -32.34 -64.05
N ALA A 224 3.55 -33.41 -64.58
CA ALA A 224 4.14 -34.60 -65.21
C ALA A 224 3.05 -35.69 -65.30
#